data_AF-A0A0B1SBB2-F1
#
_entry.id   AF-A0A0B1SBB2-F1
#
_cell.length_a   1.000
_cell.length_b   1.000
_cell.length_c   1.000
_cell.angle_alpha   90.00
_cell.angle_beta   90.00
_cell.angle_gamma   90.00
#
_symmetry.space_group_name_H-M   'P 1'
#
loop_
_entity.id
_entity.type
_entity.pdbx_description
1 polymer ?
#
loop_
_entity_poly.entity_id
_entity_poly.type
_entity_poly.pdbx_seq_one_letter_code
_entity_poly.pdbx_strand_id
1 'polypeptide(L)'
;MNNIWTGGDGPVKKFGLQHFNLMKVLGKGSFGKVMLVELKGKSEYYAMKCLKKDVILEDDDTECTYIERRVLILASQCPFLCQLFCSFQTNV
;
A
#
# COMPACT_ATOMS: atom_id res chain seq x y z
N MET A 1 -11.58 -19.71 -9.64
CA MET A 1 -10.45 -19.08 -8.91
C MET A 1 -9.95 -17.97 -9.80
N ASN A 2 -10.43 -16.75 -9.58
CA ASN A 2 -10.33 -15.69 -10.57
C ASN A 2 -9.13 -14.81 -10.24
N ASN A 3 -8.11 -14.86 -11.10
CA ASN A 3 -6.99 -13.91 -11.09
C ASN A 3 -7.52 -12.53 -11.48
N ILE A 4 -7.75 -11.65 -10.50
CA ILE A 4 -8.25 -10.28 -10.71
C ILE A 4 -7.14 -9.33 -11.24
N TRP A 5 -5.90 -9.80 -11.38
CA TRP A 5 -4.74 -8.92 -11.56
C TRP A 5 -3.94 -9.08 -12.86
N THR A 6 -4.28 -10.03 -13.72
CA THR A 6 -3.62 -10.16 -15.03
C THR A 6 -4.60 -10.68 -16.07
N GLY A 7 -5.16 -9.79 -16.90
CA GLY A 7 -6.01 -10.20 -18.02
C GLY A 7 -6.91 -9.09 -18.55
N GLY A 8 -6.32 -8.02 -19.08
CA GLY A 8 -7.05 -7.04 -19.87
C GLY A 8 -6.15 -5.86 -20.20
N ASP A 9 -5.99 -5.55 -21.48
CA ASP A 9 -5.33 -4.36 -22.03
C ASP A 9 -6.09 -3.06 -21.69
N GLY A 10 -6.53 -2.93 -20.44
CA GLY A 10 -7.18 -1.76 -19.88
C GLY A 10 -6.19 -0.93 -19.06
N PRO A 11 -6.43 0.38 -18.90
CA PRO A 11 -5.54 1.24 -18.15
C PRO A 11 -5.41 0.74 -16.70
N VAL A 12 -4.17 0.61 -16.21
CA VAL A 12 -3.87 0.30 -14.81
C VAL A 12 -4.58 1.32 -13.92
N LYS A 13 -5.55 0.86 -13.14
CA LYS A 13 -6.35 1.73 -12.27
C LYS A 13 -5.43 2.39 -11.24
N LYS A 14 -5.28 3.72 -11.34
CA LYS A 14 -4.51 4.50 -10.36
C LYS A 14 -5.33 4.69 -9.09
N PHE A 15 -4.79 4.20 -7.97
CA PHE A 15 -5.35 4.45 -6.64
C PHE A 15 -4.71 5.68 -5.99
N GLY A 16 -5.43 6.23 -5.02
CA GLY A 16 -5.06 7.41 -4.25
C GLY A 16 -5.92 7.47 -2.99
N LEU A 17 -5.57 8.33 -2.04
CA LEU A 17 -6.17 8.36 -0.71
C LEU A 17 -7.71 8.53 -0.73
N GLN A 18 -8.23 9.29 -1.70
CA GLN A 18 -9.67 9.56 -1.86
C GLN A 18 -10.51 8.31 -2.13
N HIS A 19 -9.89 7.20 -2.56
CA HIS A 19 -10.56 5.93 -2.82
C HIS A 19 -10.79 5.09 -1.56
N PHE A 20 -10.24 5.50 -0.41
CA PHE A 20 -10.29 4.75 0.83
C PHE A 20 -11.01 5.53 1.93
N ASN A 21 -11.73 4.82 2.79
CA ASN A 21 -12.20 5.32 4.08
C ASN A 21 -11.17 4.96 5.14
N LEU A 22 -10.57 5.95 5.79
CA LEU A 22 -9.63 5.75 6.90
C LEU A 22 -10.43 5.44 8.16
N MET A 23 -10.21 4.27 8.77
CA MET A 23 -11.05 3.80 9.90
C MET A 23 -10.32 3.89 11.24
N LYS A 24 -9.30 3.05 11.45
CA LYS A 24 -8.66 2.87 12.76
C LYS A 24 -7.15 2.68 12.62
N VAL A 25 -6.39 3.13 13.61
CA VAL A 25 -4.96 2.80 13.72
C VAL A 25 -4.79 1.34 14.16
N LEU A 26 -4.06 0.55 13.38
CA LEU A 26 -3.67 -0.83 13.73
C LEU A 26 -2.31 -0.87 14.44
N GLY A 27 -1.40 0.04 14.09
CA GLY A 27 -0.09 0.13 14.72
C GLY A 27 0.62 1.45 14.40
N LYS A 28 1.58 1.83 15.26
CA LYS A 28 2.45 3.00 15.08
C LYS A 28 3.83 2.67 15.64
N GLY A 29 4.88 2.98 14.90
CA GLY A 29 6.27 2.78 15.31
C GLY A 29 7.24 3.58 14.45
N SER A 30 8.53 3.25 14.55
CA SER A 30 9.59 3.83 13.71
C SER A 30 9.31 3.64 12.23
N PHE A 31 8.80 2.47 11.83
CA PHE A 31 8.47 2.13 10.44
C PHE A 31 7.17 2.76 9.92
N GLY A 32 6.66 3.79 10.60
CA GLY A 32 5.46 4.53 10.22
C GLY A 32 4.19 4.09 10.93
N LYS A 33 3.05 4.42 10.31
CA LYS A 33 1.70 4.23 10.87
C LYS A 33 0.90 3.29 9.99
N VAL A 34 0.31 2.25 10.58
CA VAL A 34 -0.56 1.31 9.86
C VAL A 34 -2.01 1.59 10.21
N MET A 35 -2.83 1.82 9.19
CA MET A 35 -4.26 2.13 9.30
C MET A 35 -5.09 1.00 8.70
N LEU A 36 -6.18 0.62 9.37
CA LEU A 36 -7.29 -0.10 8.76
C LEU A 36 -8.03 0.86 7.83
N VAL A 37 -8.20 0.45 6.58
CA VAL A 37 -8.93 1.20 5.56
C VAL A 37 -9.94 0.32 4.86
N GLU A 38 -11.06 0.91 4.45
CA GLU A 38 -12.04 0.28 3.56
C GLU A 38 -11.91 0.88 2.16
N LEU A 39 -11.88 0.04 1.13
CA LEU A 39 -11.98 0.47 -0.26
C LEU A 39 -13.43 0.83 -0.60
N LYS A 40 -13.65 2.11 -0.93
CA LYS A 40 -14.99 2.65 -1.20
C LYS A 40 -15.71 1.86 -2.29
N GLY A 41 -16.95 1.45 -1.98
CA GLY A 41 -17.84 0.76 -2.91
C GLY A 41 -17.53 -0.72 -3.14
N LYS A 42 -16.56 -1.30 -2.44
CA LYS A 42 -16.23 -2.74 -2.56
C LYS A 42 -16.41 -3.55 -1.29
N SER A 43 -16.61 -2.92 -0.12
CA SER A 43 -16.66 -3.59 1.18
C SER A 43 -15.41 -4.47 1.45
N GLU A 44 -14.27 -4.07 0.87
CA GLU A 44 -12.97 -4.73 1.01
C GLU A 44 -12.10 -3.91 1.98
N TYR A 45 -11.40 -4.60 2.89
CA TYR A 45 -10.60 -3.97 3.93
C TYR A 45 -9.11 -4.26 3.75
N TYR A 46 -8.27 -3.27 4.04
CA TYR A 46 -6.82 -3.36 3.88
C TYR A 46 -6.09 -2.70 5.05
N ALA A 47 -4.83 -3.11 5.25
CA ALA A 47 -3.88 -2.40 6.09
C ALA A 47 -3.05 -1.44 5.23
N MET A 48 -3.18 -0.14 5.45
CA MET A 48 -2.42 0.91 4.77
C MET A 48 -1.25 1.35 5.64
N LYS A 49 -0.02 1.06 5.20
CA LYS A 49 1.20 1.61 5.79
C LYS A 49 1.42 3.04 5.26
N CYS A 50 1.35 4.01 6.15
CA CYS A 50 1.61 5.42 5.88
C CYS A 50 3.00 5.79 6.38
N LEU A 51 3.87 6.20 5.45
CA LEU A 51 5.19 6.75 5.72
C LEU A 51 5.18 8.25 5.41
N LYS A 52 5.84 9.06 6.24
CA LYS A 52 5.97 10.49 5.96
C LYS A 52 7.28 10.76 5.23
N LYS A 53 7.23 11.62 4.20
CA LYS A 53 8.39 11.90 3.34
C LYS A 53 9.52 12.65 4.06
N ASP A 54 9.18 13.56 4.96
CA ASP A 54 10.13 14.28 5.81
C ASP A 54 10.97 13.30 6.65
N VAL A 55 10.30 12.37 7.35
CA VAL A 55 10.97 11.35 8.18
C VAL A 55 11.83 10.42 7.32
N ILE A 56 11.32 9.94 6.16
CA ILE A 56 12.10 9.09 5.26
C ILE A 56 13.38 9.80 4.78
N LEU A 57 13.30 11.10 4.48
CA LEU A 57 14.44 11.89 4.04
C LEU A 57 15.44 12.17 5.17
N GLU A 58 14.94 12.48 6.37
CA GLU A 58 15.76 12.70 7.57
C GLU A 58 16.55 11.44 7.95
N ASP A 59 15.94 10.26 7.80
CA ASP A 59 16.55 8.96 8.14
C ASP A 59 17.36 8.34 6.98
N ASP A 60 17.45 9.00 5.82
CA ASP A 60 18.08 8.48 4.57
C ASP A 60 17.50 7.13 4.07
N ASP A 61 16.23 6.85 4.40
CA ASP A 61 15.56 5.57 4.16
C ASP A 61 14.80 5.51 2.82
N THR A 62 15.19 6.38 1.89
CA THR A 62 14.51 6.52 0.58
C THR A 62 14.62 5.23 -0.24
N GLU A 63 15.83 4.69 -0.39
CA GLU A 63 16.06 3.44 -1.14
C GLU A 63 15.45 2.23 -0.42
N CYS A 64 15.53 2.17 0.92
CA CYS A 64 14.88 1.14 1.72
C CYS A 64 13.37 1.07 1.42
N THR A 65 12.71 2.22 1.33
CA THR A 65 11.28 2.33 1.00
C THR A 65 10.97 1.80 -0.41
N TYR A 66 11.82 2.11 -1.41
CA TYR A 66 11.64 1.60 -2.78
C TYR A 66 11.91 0.10 -2.88
N ILE A 67 12.90 -0.41 -2.16
CA ILE A 67 13.22 -1.83 -2.10
C ILE A 67 12.07 -2.62 -1.46
N GLU A 68 11.53 -2.14 -0.33
CA GLU A 68 10.35 -2.75 0.31
C GLU A 68 9.19 -2.92 -0.69
N ARG A 69 8.87 -1.84 -1.43
CA ARG A 69 7.83 -1.88 -2.47
C ARG A 69 8.14 -2.94 -3.54
N ARG A 70 9.38 -2.98 -4.04
CA ARG A 70 9.78 -3.92 -5.10
C ARG A 70 9.68 -5.37 -4.62
N VAL A 71 10.14 -5.66 -3.40
CA VAL A 71 10.04 -7.00 -2.80
C VAL A 71 8.58 -7.44 -2.69
N LEU A 72 7.68 -6.57 -2.22
CA LEU A 72 6.26 -6.90 -2.09
C LEU A 72 5.57 -7.14 -3.45
N ILE A 73 5.98 -6.44 -4.52
CA ILE A 73 5.49 -6.70 -5.88
C ILE A 73 5.90 -8.10 -6.35
N LEU A 74 7.18 -8.45 -6.17
CA LEU A 74 7.71 -9.76 -6.56
C LEU A 74 7.09 -10.89 -5.74
N ALA A 75 6.77 -10.64 -4.47
CA ALA A 75 6.15 -11.59 -3.55
C ALA A 75 4.63 -11.76 -3.73
N SER A 76 4.00 -11.11 -4.71
CA SER A 76 2.54 -11.01 -4.85
C SER A 76 1.78 -12.34 -4.91
N GLN A 77 2.44 -13.45 -5.25
CA GLN A 77 1.84 -14.78 -5.33
C GLN A 77 2.16 -15.69 -4.13
N CYS A 78 2.96 -15.22 -3.17
CA CYS A 78 3.32 -16.02 -1.99
C CYS A 78 2.18 -15.94 -0.95
N PRO A 79 1.52 -17.07 -0.59
CA PRO A 79 0.43 -17.05 0.37
C PRO A 79 0.86 -16.77 1.82
N PHE A 80 2.17 -16.85 2.11
CA PHE A 80 2.73 -16.61 3.44
C PHE A 80 3.28 -15.18 3.62
N LEU A 81 3.22 -14.36 2.58
CA LEU A 81 3.64 -12.96 2.62
C LEU A 81 2.43 -12.05 2.43
N CYS A 82 2.44 -10.90 3.11
CA CYS A 82 1.40 -9.90 2.92
C CYS A 82 1.45 -9.38 1.48
N GLN A 83 0.32 -9.48 0.77
CA GLN A 83 0.23 -9.03 -0.61
C GLN A 83 0.09 -7.52 -0.70
N LEU A 84 0.83 -6.90 -1.62
CA LEU A 84 0.65 -5.50 -1.95
C LEU A 84 -0.52 -5.32 -2.92
N PHE A 85 -1.62 -4.78 -2.41
CA PHE A 85 -2.78 -4.41 -3.24
C PHE A 85 -2.49 -3.21 -4.15
N CYS A 86 -2.02 -2.11 -3.56
CA CYS A 86 -1.61 -0.92 -4.30
C CYS A 86 -0.64 -0.09 -3.46
N SER A 87 0.10 0.82 -4.10
CA SER A 87 0.92 1.82 -3.42
C SER A 87 0.98 3.11 -4.22
N PHE A 88 0.77 4.23 -3.53
CA PHE A 88 0.68 5.57 -4.09
C PHE A 88 1.37 6.57 -3.16
N GLN A 89 1.58 7.78 -3.65
CA GLN A 89 2.12 8.90 -2.89
C GLN A 89 1.19 10.11 -2.96
N THR A 90 1.24 10.97 -1.95
CA THR A 90 0.58 12.27 -1.93
C THR A 90 1.58 13.39 -2.20
N ASN A 91 1.08 14.55 -2.67
CA ASN A 91 1.90 15.75 -2.85
C ASN A 91 2.06 16.57 -1.56
N VAL A 92 1.23 16.29 -0.57
CA VAL A 92 1.39 16.69 0.83
C VAL A 92 2.22 15.69 1.58
#